data_AF-A0A1Q9CWR1-F1
#
_entry.id   AF-A0A1Q9CWR1-F1
#
_cell.length_a   1.000
_cell.length_b   1.000
_cell.length_c   1.000
_cell.angle_alpha   90.00
_cell.angle_beta   90.00
_cell.angle_gamma   90.00
#
_symmetry.space_group_name_H-M   'P 1'
#
loop_
_entity.id
_entity.type
_entity.pdbx_description
1 polymer ?
#
loop_
_entity_poly.entity_id
_entity_poly.type
_entity_poly.pdbx_seq_one_letter_code
_entity_poly.pdbx_strand_id
1 'polypeptide(L)'
;MESEVRLEAVCRQAQDTEAKLKTQLEELLIEAEKVKPRREDIESLFYSDQGWGTWEQDFRRCWSANAKAASSLPKELRPLQASVLLPSYQRSGAFLCSESPLAAFLPDFASAEECAQLIELGFRTCRRHNEDAQEMQRTGEASAEVLRGVATASLEVSRLSGADKLLMQEMQQRVATLTGIPIHGQEINPFLKFDQPAQGAHVPGDGDDMSIGLHLDVNGGFPHCVCSVILYLNEVESGGRTVFPCAETPNAHGEEEACCRALGEVLAGAGHTHTSHSAVAEALGEQAAELVRRANGRLAGLRVVPRRGAALCFFTLRPEGAEGCESFGPDPASWHGGAAVAGRLGKWTLQIFKEVPISHRCGGPAEEARYIESLRQRLLQAATGMGTID
;
A
#
# COMPACT_ATOMS: atom_id res chain seq x y z
N MET A 1 -12.77 40.86 42.49
CA MET A 1 -12.25 40.20 43.70
C MET A 1 -12.64 38.72 43.74
N GLU A 2 -13.92 38.33 43.84
CA GLU A 2 -14.29 36.89 43.86
C GLU A 2 -13.95 36.11 42.57
N SER A 3 -14.05 36.75 41.41
CA SER A 3 -13.70 36.14 40.11
C SER A 3 -12.20 35.89 39.96
N GLU A 4 -11.39 36.76 40.53
CA GLU A 4 -9.92 36.74 40.46
C GLU A 4 -9.35 35.66 41.37
N VAL A 5 -9.92 35.54 42.58
CA VAL A 5 -9.61 34.45 43.52
C VAL A 5 -9.97 33.08 42.95
N ARG A 6 -11.08 32.97 42.19
CA ARG A 6 -11.44 31.72 41.51
C ARG A 6 -10.48 31.37 40.38
N LEU A 7 -10.03 32.36 39.60
CA LEU A 7 -9.09 32.14 38.51
C LEU A 7 -7.73 31.67 39.04
N GLU A 8 -7.24 32.28 40.13
CA GLU A 8 -5.99 31.86 40.78
C GLU A 8 -6.07 30.44 41.34
N ALA A 9 -7.22 30.06 41.92
CA ALA A 9 -7.44 28.71 42.43
C ALA A 9 -7.40 27.65 41.30
N VAL A 10 -8.03 27.95 40.16
CA VAL A 10 -8.02 27.06 38.98
C VAL A 10 -6.61 26.94 38.39
N CYS A 11 -5.87 28.05 38.30
CA CYS A 11 -4.48 28.02 37.82
C CYS A 11 -3.56 27.19 38.73
N ARG A 12 -3.69 27.33 40.05
CA ARG A 12 -2.94 26.49 41.01
C ARG A 12 -3.29 25.02 40.88
N GLN A 13 -4.58 24.70 40.76
CA GLN A 13 -5.03 23.32 40.57
C GLN A 13 -4.49 22.71 39.27
N ALA A 14 -4.41 23.48 38.18
CA ALA A 14 -3.83 23.04 36.92
C ALA A 14 -2.33 22.76 37.05
N GLN A 15 -1.58 23.65 37.72
CA GLN A 15 -0.15 23.49 37.96
C GLN A 15 0.17 22.27 38.84
N ASP A 16 -0.63 22.04 39.89
CA ASP A 16 -0.49 20.86 40.75
C ASP A 16 -0.79 19.56 40.00
N THR A 17 -1.73 19.59 39.06
CA THR A 17 -2.08 18.44 38.23
C THR A 17 -0.97 18.13 37.23
N GLU A 18 -0.41 19.16 36.57
CA GLU A 18 0.73 19.02 35.66
C GLU A 18 1.95 18.43 36.37
N ALA A 19 2.27 18.91 37.58
CA ALA A 19 3.38 18.40 38.37
C ALA A 19 3.21 16.92 38.72
N LYS A 20 2.01 16.49 39.13
CA LYS A 20 1.72 15.07 39.42
C LYS A 20 1.87 14.18 38.20
N LEU A 21 1.41 14.63 37.03
CA LEU A 21 1.53 13.88 35.78
C LEU A 21 3.00 13.73 35.35
N LYS A 22 3.83 14.77 35.52
CA LYS A 22 5.27 14.68 35.23
C LYS A 22 5.97 13.65 36.12
N THR A 23 5.68 13.64 37.42
CA THR A 23 6.24 12.63 38.34
C THR A 23 5.80 11.21 37.97
N GLN A 24 4.52 11.01 37.64
CA GLN A 24 4.03 9.69 37.20
C GLN A 24 4.68 9.24 35.88
N LEU A 25 4.91 10.16 34.94
CA LEU A 25 5.59 9.84 33.69
C LEU A 25 7.06 9.44 33.92
N GLU A 26 7.77 10.14 34.81
CA GLU A 26 9.16 9.78 35.18
C GLU A 26 9.23 8.41 35.86
N GLU A 27 8.30 8.09 36.76
CA GLU A 27 8.22 6.76 37.39
C GLU A 27 7.97 5.66 36.35
N LEU A 28 7.07 5.88 35.39
CA LEU A 28 6.81 4.94 34.31
C LEU A 28 8.01 4.75 33.37
N LEU A 29 8.75 5.82 33.07
CA LEU A 29 9.97 5.74 32.26
C LEU A 29 11.08 4.96 32.98
N ILE A 30 11.24 5.17 34.29
CA ILE A 30 12.19 4.41 35.12
C ILE A 30 11.80 2.93 35.15
N GLU A 31 10.51 2.61 35.27
CA GLU A 31 10.05 1.22 35.27
C GLU A 31 10.21 0.56 33.89
N ALA A 32 9.96 1.30 32.81
CA ALA A 32 10.20 0.83 31.45
C ALA A 32 11.69 0.54 31.18
N GLU A 33 12.61 1.31 31.77
CA GLU A 33 14.05 1.04 31.67
C GLU A 33 14.48 -0.23 32.42
N LYS A 34 13.79 -0.62 33.49
CA LYS A 34 14.05 -1.89 34.21
C LYS A 34 13.59 -3.13 33.45
N VAL A 35 12.65 -2.97 32.51
CA VAL A 35 12.08 -4.05 31.70
C VAL A 35 12.84 -4.23 30.36
N LYS A 36 13.83 -3.38 30.03
CA LYS A 36 14.67 -3.60 28.85
C LYS A 36 15.44 -4.92 28.98
N PRO A 37 15.16 -5.94 28.14
CA PRO A 37 15.93 -7.17 28.18
C PRO A 37 17.38 -6.87 27.83
N ARG A 38 18.32 -7.51 28.54
CA ARG A 38 19.75 -7.35 28.23
C ARG A 38 19.99 -7.88 26.82
N ARG A 39 20.79 -7.16 26.05
CA ARG A 39 21.10 -7.47 24.64
C ARG A 39 21.60 -8.92 24.43
N GLU A 40 22.22 -9.49 25.45
CA GLU A 40 22.74 -10.87 25.49
C GLU A 40 21.64 -11.93 25.69
N ASP A 41 20.53 -11.60 26.37
CA ASP A 41 19.40 -12.51 26.58
C ASP A 41 18.53 -12.63 25.31
N ILE A 42 18.47 -11.56 24.52
CA ILE A 42 17.80 -11.50 23.22
C ILE A 42 18.51 -12.45 22.25
N GLU A 43 19.83 -12.34 22.06
CA GLU A 43 20.57 -13.14 21.06
C GLU A 43 20.48 -14.66 21.27
N SER A 44 20.29 -15.13 22.50
CA SER A 44 20.14 -16.57 22.79
C SER A 44 18.74 -17.16 22.51
N LEU A 45 17.71 -16.32 22.40
CA LEU A 45 16.33 -16.73 22.12
C LEU A 45 15.99 -16.74 20.62
N PHE A 46 16.80 -16.10 19.76
CA PHE A 46 16.57 -16.00 18.31
C PHE A 46 17.14 -17.16 17.48
N TYR A 47 17.90 -18.08 18.07
CA TYR A 47 18.52 -19.20 17.36
C TYR A 47 18.05 -20.55 17.92
N SER A 48 16.78 -20.89 17.68
CA SER A 48 16.37 -22.30 17.64
C SER A 48 16.02 -22.68 16.20
N ASP A 49 16.72 -23.70 15.72
CA ASP A 49 17.31 -23.77 14.38
C ASP A 49 16.51 -24.68 13.43
N GLN A 50 15.20 -24.45 13.28
CA GLN A 50 14.35 -25.36 12.45
C GLN A 50 13.49 -24.66 11.37
N GLY A 51 13.66 -23.35 11.13
CA GLY A 51 12.95 -22.66 10.03
C GLY A 51 13.55 -21.35 9.54
N TRP A 52 14.68 -20.90 10.11
CA TRP A 52 15.20 -19.53 9.97
C TRP A 52 16.23 -19.35 8.86
N GLY A 53 16.72 -20.44 8.26
CA GLY A 53 17.63 -20.38 7.12
C GLY A 53 17.02 -19.85 5.81
N THR A 54 15.70 -19.64 5.72
CA THR A 54 15.02 -19.40 4.43
C THR A 54 15.03 -17.94 3.97
N TRP A 55 14.95 -16.94 4.86
CA TRP A 55 14.85 -15.53 4.44
C TRP A 55 16.08 -15.03 3.68
N GLU A 56 17.26 -15.18 4.28
CA GLU A 56 18.51 -14.76 3.66
C GLU A 56 18.82 -15.61 2.42
N GLN A 57 18.41 -16.87 2.40
CA GLN A 57 18.57 -17.75 1.23
C GLN A 57 17.62 -17.39 0.10
N ASP A 58 16.35 -17.10 0.38
CA ASP A 58 15.34 -16.68 -0.61
C ASP A 58 15.66 -15.28 -1.11
N PHE A 59 16.16 -14.39 -0.25
CA PHE A 59 16.80 -13.13 -0.65
C PHE A 59 17.99 -13.37 -1.55
N ARG A 60 18.98 -14.19 -1.16
CA ARG A 60 20.17 -14.46 -1.99
C ARG A 60 19.77 -15.09 -3.32
N ARG A 61 18.69 -15.86 -3.40
CA ARG A 61 18.11 -16.37 -4.66
C ARG A 61 17.52 -15.25 -5.50
N CYS A 62 16.66 -14.40 -4.93
CA CYS A 62 16.07 -13.23 -5.61
C CYS A 62 17.15 -12.25 -6.08
N TRP A 63 18.09 -11.92 -5.19
CA TRP A 63 19.22 -11.06 -5.47
C TRP A 63 20.13 -11.68 -6.53
N SER A 64 20.55 -12.94 -6.43
CA SER A 64 21.43 -13.55 -7.44
C SER A 64 20.76 -13.61 -8.82
N ALA A 65 19.44 -13.77 -8.88
CA ALA A 65 18.68 -13.70 -10.13
C ALA A 65 18.68 -12.27 -10.71
N ASN A 66 18.61 -11.23 -9.87
CA ASN A 66 18.54 -9.82 -10.30
C ASN A 66 19.92 -9.16 -10.48
N ALA A 67 20.92 -9.48 -9.64
CA ALA A 67 22.26 -8.91 -9.62
C ALA A 67 23.11 -9.32 -10.84
N LYS A 68 22.83 -10.48 -11.44
CA LYS A 68 23.42 -10.86 -12.73
C LYS A 68 23.05 -9.86 -13.84
N ALA A 69 21.89 -9.19 -13.75
CA ALA A 69 21.52 -8.11 -14.66
C ALA A 69 22.16 -6.77 -14.29
N ALA A 70 22.38 -6.50 -13.00
CA ALA A 70 22.98 -5.23 -12.51
C ALA A 70 24.52 -5.17 -12.64
N SER A 71 25.22 -6.30 -12.75
CA SER A 71 26.68 -6.37 -12.77
C SER A 71 27.38 -5.78 -14.01
N SER A 72 26.64 -5.25 -14.99
CA SER A 72 27.15 -4.54 -16.17
C SER A 72 27.17 -3.01 -16.06
N LEU A 73 26.94 -2.44 -14.87
CA LEU A 73 26.79 -0.98 -14.70
C LEU A 73 28.12 -0.24 -14.45
N PRO A 74 28.36 0.91 -15.11
CA PRO A 74 29.50 1.79 -14.79
C PRO A 74 29.38 2.40 -13.39
N LYS A 75 30.53 2.54 -12.71
CA LYS A 75 30.67 3.02 -11.31
C LYS A 75 30.35 4.51 -11.06
N GLU A 76 29.70 5.20 -12.00
CA GLU A 76 29.39 6.62 -11.87
C GLU A 76 27.89 6.84 -12.11
N LEU A 77 27.08 6.72 -11.06
CA LEU A 77 25.71 7.24 -11.07
C LEU A 77 25.79 8.78 -11.16
N ARG A 78 25.64 9.32 -12.38
CA ARG A 78 25.43 10.76 -12.56
C ARG A 78 23.96 11.08 -12.26
N PRO A 79 23.66 12.16 -11.51
CA PRO A 79 22.30 12.62 -11.33
C PRO A 79 21.66 12.93 -12.69
N LEU A 80 20.52 12.33 -13.00
CA LEU A 80 19.71 12.76 -14.14
C LEU A 80 19.21 14.18 -13.86
N GLN A 81 19.53 15.13 -14.75
CA GLN A 81 19.03 16.49 -14.63
C GLN A 81 17.51 16.50 -14.84
N ALA A 82 16.79 17.11 -13.90
CA ALA A 82 15.33 17.23 -13.88
C ALA A 82 14.71 17.91 -15.11
N SER A 83 15.51 18.55 -15.97
CA SER A 83 15.08 19.26 -17.18
C SER A 83 14.91 18.37 -18.43
N VAL A 84 15.06 17.04 -18.32
CA VAL A 84 14.92 16.09 -19.45
C VAL A 84 13.76 15.09 -19.25
N LEU A 85 12.88 15.28 -18.26
CA LEU A 85 11.86 14.29 -17.89
C LEU A 85 10.59 14.27 -18.77
N LEU A 86 10.58 14.94 -19.93
CA LEU A 86 9.43 14.93 -20.86
C LEU A 86 9.70 14.61 -22.34
N PRO A 87 10.91 14.17 -22.77
CA PRO A 87 11.03 13.45 -24.06
C PRO A 87 11.32 11.93 -23.97
N SER A 88 11.62 11.37 -22.80
CA SER A 88 12.00 9.94 -22.67
C SER A 88 10.88 9.00 -22.22
N TYR A 89 9.71 9.52 -21.80
CA TYR A 89 8.50 8.70 -21.56
C TYR A 89 7.77 8.33 -22.86
N GLN A 90 8.51 8.24 -23.97
CA GLN A 90 8.07 7.71 -25.26
C GLN A 90 8.24 6.19 -25.39
N ARG A 91 8.73 5.47 -24.37
CA ARG A 91 9.11 4.06 -24.56
C ARG A 91 8.01 3.01 -24.43
N SER A 92 6.80 3.33 -23.98
CA SER A 92 5.70 2.35 -24.02
C SER A 92 4.28 2.83 -23.70
N GLY A 93 4.08 4.02 -23.11
CA GLY A 93 2.74 4.55 -22.80
C GLY A 93 2.09 3.88 -21.57
N ALA A 94 1.11 4.56 -20.97
CA ALA A 94 0.23 3.95 -19.96
C ALA A 94 -0.94 3.25 -20.67
N PHE A 95 -1.40 2.13 -20.16
CA PHE A 95 -2.49 1.34 -20.73
C PHE A 95 -3.67 1.35 -19.79
N LEU A 96 -4.85 1.76 -20.27
CA LEU A 96 -6.08 1.68 -19.50
C LEU A 96 -6.45 0.19 -19.30
N CYS A 97 -6.53 -0.24 -18.05
CA CYS A 97 -6.88 -1.61 -17.67
C CYS A 97 -8.35 -1.74 -17.27
N SER A 98 -8.91 -0.69 -16.68
CA SER A 98 -10.29 -0.61 -16.25
C SER A 98 -10.71 0.85 -16.10
N GLU A 99 -11.98 1.15 -16.36
CA GLU A 99 -12.59 2.45 -16.07
C GLU A 99 -13.25 2.47 -14.68
N SER A 100 -13.57 1.29 -14.13
CA SER A 100 -14.14 1.08 -12.81
C SER A 100 -13.47 -0.12 -12.15
N PRO A 101 -12.51 0.06 -11.23
CA PRO A 101 -11.97 1.35 -10.82
C PRO A 101 -11.15 1.92 -11.98
N LEU A 102 -10.97 3.24 -12.00
CA LEU A 102 -10.06 3.81 -12.98
C LEU A 102 -8.64 3.31 -12.68
N ALA A 103 -8.12 2.45 -13.55
CA ALA A 103 -6.85 1.77 -13.36
C ALA A 103 -6.04 1.76 -14.66
N ALA A 104 -4.76 2.12 -14.56
CA ALA A 104 -3.81 2.13 -15.67
C ALA A 104 -2.53 1.35 -15.32
N PHE A 105 -2.04 0.58 -16.28
CA PHE A 105 -0.78 -0.16 -16.19
C PHE A 105 0.33 0.55 -16.95
N LEU A 106 1.50 0.65 -16.33
CA LEU A 106 2.68 1.33 -16.87
C LEU A 106 3.82 0.32 -16.93
N PRO A 107 4.13 -0.30 -18.09
CA PRO A 107 5.06 -1.42 -18.16
C PRO A 107 6.52 -1.05 -17.84
N ASP A 108 6.92 0.20 -18.08
CA ASP A 108 8.30 0.67 -17.93
C ASP A 108 8.38 1.87 -16.97
N PHE A 109 7.72 1.76 -15.81
CA PHE A 109 7.68 2.83 -14.81
C PHE A 109 9.02 3.04 -14.09
N ALA A 110 9.75 1.96 -13.81
CA ALA A 110 11.09 2.00 -13.20
C ALA A 110 12.06 1.07 -13.93
N SER A 111 13.34 1.44 -13.91
CA SER A 111 14.39 0.63 -14.50
C SER A 111 14.69 -0.62 -13.65
N ALA A 112 15.38 -1.60 -14.25
CA ALA A 112 15.82 -2.78 -13.52
C ALA A 112 16.78 -2.43 -12.38
N GLU A 113 17.59 -1.38 -12.56
CA GLU A 113 18.54 -0.87 -11.57
C GLU A 113 17.84 -0.20 -10.39
N GLU A 114 16.85 0.64 -10.67
CA GLU A 114 16.01 1.26 -9.63
C GLU A 114 15.29 0.18 -8.82
N CYS A 115 14.74 -0.83 -9.49
CA CYS A 115 14.11 -1.98 -8.83
C CYS A 115 15.09 -2.73 -7.91
N ALA A 116 16.32 -2.98 -8.37
CA ALA A 116 17.34 -3.65 -7.58
C ALA A 116 17.74 -2.83 -6.33
N GLN A 117 17.89 -1.51 -6.47
CA GLN A 117 18.21 -0.61 -5.35
C GLN A 117 17.05 -0.55 -4.33
N LEU A 118 15.79 -0.51 -4.79
CA LEU A 118 14.61 -0.55 -3.91
C LEU A 118 14.51 -1.89 -3.16
N ILE A 119 14.83 -3.01 -3.80
CA ILE A 119 14.91 -4.32 -3.13
C ILE A 119 16.01 -4.33 -2.07
N GLU A 120 17.18 -3.75 -2.36
CA GLU A 120 18.28 -3.64 -1.39
C GLU A 120 17.88 -2.77 -0.19
N LEU A 121 17.23 -1.63 -0.44
CA LEU A 121 16.65 -0.79 0.62
C LEU A 121 15.62 -1.58 1.44
N GLY A 122 14.74 -2.31 0.77
CA GLY A 122 13.73 -3.17 1.40
C GLY A 122 14.37 -4.22 2.29
N PHE A 123 15.44 -4.87 1.85
CA PHE A 123 16.19 -5.83 2.66
C PHE A 123 16.77 -5.21 3.94
N ARG A 124 17.23 -3.97 3.87
CA ARG A 124 17.77 -3.25 5.04
C ARG A 124 16.69 -2.73 6.00
N THR A 125 15.46 -2.55 5.54
CA THR A 125 14.42 -1.79 6.27
C THR A 125 13.19 -2.62 6.64
N CYS A 126 12.81 -3.61 5.83
CA CYS A 126 11.61 -4.41 6.05
C CYS A 126 11.77 -5.28 7.29
N ARG A 127 10.76 -5.26 8.15
CA ARG A 127 10.63 -6.13 9.31
C ARG A 127 9.50 -7.11 9.08
N ARG A 128 9.61 -8.31 9.65
CA ARG A 128 8.52 -9.29 9.62
C ARG A 128 7.42 -8.80 10.56
N HIS A 129 6.16 -8.91 10.16
CA HIS A 129 5.02 -8.53 11.00
C HIS A 129 4.97 -9.23 12.37
N ASN A 130 5.68 -10.35 12.55
CA ASN A 130 5.75 -11.06 13.82
C ASN A 130 6.64 -10.37 14.89
N GLU A 131 7.50 -9.43 14.51
CA GLU A 131 8.32 -8.65 15.46
C GLU A 131 7.50 -7.50 16.09
N ASP A 132 6.49 -6.99 15.38
CA ASP A 132 5.53 -5.98 15.87
C ASP A 132 4.26 -6.62 16.51
N ALA A 133 4.21 -7.96 16.60
CA ALA A 133 3.03 -8.70 17.06
C ALA A 133 2.60 -8.40 18.52
N GLN A 134 3.49 -7.82 19.35
CA GLN A 134 3.12 -7.36 20.69
C GLN A 134 2.30 -6.06 20.68
N GLU A 135 2.42 -5.22 19.64
CA GLU A 135 1.65 -3.98 19.51
C GLU A 135 0.29 -4.23 18.83
N MET A 136 0.24 -5.13 17.85
CA MET A 136 -1.01 -5.57 17.18
C MET A 136 -1.94 -6.42 18.08
N GLN A 137 -1.39 -7.17 19.05
CA GLN A 137 -2.22 -7.84 20.07
C GLN A 137 -3.03 -6.87 20.94
N ARG A 138 -2.61 -5.59 21.02
CA ARG A 138 -3.34 -4.55 21.74
C ARG A 138 -4.50 -3.96 20.91
N THR A 139 -4.45 -4.05 19.58
CA THR A 139 -5.44 -3.44 18.66
C THR A 139 -6.47 -4.44 18.12
N GLY A 140 -6.24 -5.75 18.25
CA GLY A 140 -7.20 -6.78 17.83
C GLY A 140 -7.23 -7.02 16.32
N GLU A 141 -6.19 -6.60 15.60
CA GLU A 141 -6.06 -6.74 14.15
C GLU A 141 -5.42 -8.09 13.78
N ALA A 142 -6.06 -8.79 12.82
CA ALA A 142 -5.67 -10.02 12.12
C ALA A 142 -5.02 -11.16 12.95
N SER A 143 -5.54 -12.39 12.81
CA SER A 143 -4.93 -13.57 13.44
C SER A 143 -3.46 -13.70 13.00
N ALA A 144 -2.55 -13.77 13.99
CA ALA A 144 -1.09 -13.92 13.84
C ALA A 144 -0.63 -15.09 12.93
N GLU A 145 -1.58 -15.92 12.47
CA GLU A 145 -1.37 -17.04 11.58
C GLU A 145 -1.27 -16.65 10.09
N VAL A 146 -1.96 -15.58 9.67
CA VAL A 146 -2.14 -15.16 8.27
C VAL A 146 -1.00 -14.28 7.75
N LEU A 147 -0.20 -13.68 8.65
CA LEU A 147 0.94 -12.79 8.30
C LEU A 147 2.30 -13.51 8.27
N ARG A 148 2.31 -14.86 8.41
CA ARG A 148 3.53 -15.68 8.33
C ARG A 148 4.05 -15.72 6.89
N GLY A 149 4.82 -14.70 6.51
CA GLY A 149 5.43 -14.61 5.19
C GLY A 149 5.50 -13.20 4.61
N VAL A 150 4.95 -12.20 5.30
CA VAL A 150 5.00 -10.81 4.84
C VAL A 150 6.03 -10.02 5.65
N ALA A 151 6.88 -9.25 4.97
CA ALA A 151 7.76 -8.28 5.59
C ALA A 151 7.55 -6.90 4.96
N THR A 152 7.56 -5.85 5.78
CA THR A 152 7.15 -4.51 5.36
C THR A 152 8.03 -3.42 5.97
N ALA A 153 8.11 -2.29 5.28
CA ALA A 153 8.71 -1.05 5.78
C ALA A 153 7.92 0.17 5.33
N SER A 154 7.50 0.99 6.29
CA SER A 154 7.05 2.36 6.05
C SER A 154 8.27 3.28 5.96
N LEU A 155 8.49 3.91 4.80
CA LEU A 155 9.69 4.69 4.51
C LEU A 155 9.46 6.18 4.77
N GLU A 156 9.92 6.66 5.92
CA GLU A 156 10.01 8.10 6.15
C GLU A 156 11.18 8.69 5.34
N VAL A 157 10.89 9.23 4.15
CA VAL A 157 11.90 9.69 3.17
C VAL A 157 12.86 10.74 3.75
N SER A 158 12.41 11.53 4.73
CA SER A 158 13.23 12.49 5.48
C SER A 158 14.40 11.82 6.23
N ARG A 159 14.21 10.58 6.70
CA ARG A 159 15.17 9.78 7.48
C ARG A 159 16.13 8.95 6.63
N LEU A 160 15.84 8.81 5.33
CA LEU A 160 16.77 8.20 4.39
C LEU A 160 17.97 9.12 4.15
N SER A 161 19.08 8.55 3.67
CA SER A 161 20.30 9.30 3.37
C SER A 161 20.94 8.84 2.06
N GLY A 162 21.83 9.66 1.51
CA GLY A 162 22.60 9.33 0.31
C GLY A 162 21.73 8.94 -0.89
N ALA A 163 22.11 7.86 -1.57
CA ALA A 163 21.44 7.36 -2.76
C ALA A 163 19.99 6.92 -2.51
N ASP A 164 19.69 6.32 -1.35
CA ASP A 164 18.35 5.84 -1.01
C ASP A 164 17.34 6.99 -0.94
N LYS A 165 17.75 8.14 -0.37
CA LYS A 165 16.92 9.34 -0.32
C LYS A 165 16.65 9.90 -1.72
N LEU A 166 17.67 9.98 -2.55
CA LEU A 166 17.55 10.49 -3.93
C LEU A 166 16.63 9.60 -4.76
N LEU A 167 16.81 8.28 -4.67
CA LEU A 167 15.98 7.30 -5.35
C LEU A 167 14.50 7.43 -4.94
N MET A 168 14.21 7.51 -3.64
CA MET A 168 12.83 7.66 -3.16
C MET A 168 12.22 9.00 -3.54
N GLN A 169 12.99 10.09 -3.54
CA GLN A 169 12.52 11.39 -4.03
C GLN A 169 12.19 11.35 -5.52
N GLU A 170 12.99 10.64 -6.32
CA GLU A 170 12.71 10.43 -7.74
C GLU A 170 11.43 9.61 -7.95
N MET A 171 11.23 8.52 -7.20
CA MET A 171 10.00 7.73 -7.25
C MET A 171 8.76 8.57 -6.88
N GLN A 172 8.83 9.34 -5.78
CA GLN A 172 7.74 10.23 -5.38
C GLN A 172 7.45 11.30 -6.44
N GLN A 173 8.48 11.87 -7.07
CA GLN A 173 8.30 12.86 -8.12
C GLN A 173 7.67 12.24 -9.37
N ARG A 174 8.07 11.02 -9.76
CA ARG A 174 7.49 10.29 -10.89
C ARG A 174 6.01 9.99 -10.66
N VAL A 175 5.65 9.55 -9.45
CA VAL A 175 4.24 9.35 -9.06
C VAL A 175 3.48 10.67 -9.02
N ALA A 176 4.07 11.74 -8.49
CA ALA A 176 3.45 13.07 -8.48
C ALA A 176 3.17 13.59 -9.89
N THR A 177 4.09 13.37 -10.84
CA THR A 177 3.88 13.71 -12.25
C THR A 177 2.81 12.85 -12.89
N LEU A 178 2.83 11.52 -12.66
CA LEU A 178 1.83 10.59 -13.20
C LEU A 178 0.40 10.93 -12.76
N THR A 179 0.23 11.12 -11.45
CA THR A 179 -1.09 11.40 -10.84
C THR A 179 -1.48 12.87 -10.99
N GLY A 180 -0.47 13.75 -11.12
CA GLY A 180 -0.59 15.20 -11.02
C GLY A 180 -1.03 15.70 -9.65
N ILE A 181 -0.82 14.89 -8.61
CA ILE A 181 -0.96 15.27 -7.21
C ILE A 181 0.45 15.64 -6.70
N PRO A 182 0.68 16.88 -6.25
CA PRO A 182 2.00 17.30 -5.77
C PRO A 182 2.44 16.48 -4.55
N ILE A 183 3.73 16.48 -4.24
CA ILE A 183 4.23 15.91 -2.98
C ILE A 183 3.84 16.86 -1.84
N HIS A 184 3.15 16.37 -0.81
CA HIS A 184 2.77 17.15 0.37
C HIS A 184 2.90 16.34 1.67
N GLY A 185 2.97 17.04 2.80
CA GLY A 185 3.35 16.45 4.11
C GLY A 185 2.26 15.63 4.82
N GLN A 186 1.09 15.45 4.20
CA GLN A 186 -0.02 14.66 4.74
C GLN A 186 -0.12 13.28 4.10
N GLU A 187 0.74 12.98 3.12
CA GLU A 187 0.74 11.67 2.46
C GLU A 187 1.22 10.56 3.40
N ILE A 188 0.63 9.38 3.25
CA ILE A 188 1.16 8.16 3.85
C ILE A 188 2.57 7.93 3.29
N ASN A 189 3.50 7.57 4.18
CA ASN A 189 4.85 7.20 3.77
C ASN A 189 4.83 6.07 2.72
N PRO A 190 5.70 6.12 1.70
CA PRO A 190 5.89 5.00 0.78
C PRO A 190 6.14 3.69 1.53
N PHE A 191 5.59 2.60 1.01
CA PHE A 191 5.56 1.32 1.70
C PHE A 191 6.26 0.25 0.86
N LEU A 192 7.38 -0.28 1.34
CA LEU A 192 8.02 -1.47 0.76
C LEU A 192 7.39 -2.71 1.37
N LYS A 193 7.10 -3.69 0.52
CA LYS A 193 6.51 -4.96 0.92
C LYS A 193 7.19 -6.11 0.21
N PHE A 194 7.45 -7.16 0.97
CA PHE A 194 7.84 -8.47 0.48
C PHE A 194 6.82 -9.52 0.90
N ASP A 195 6.33 -10.28 -0.08
CA ASP A 195 5.48 -11.45 0.11
C ASP A 195 6.30 -12.72 -0.19
N GLN A 196 6.51 -13.56 0.83
CA GLN A 196 7.16 -14.85 0.72
C GLN A 196 6.31 -15.82 -0.14
N PRO A 197 6.94 -16.75 -0.89
CA PRO A 197 6.21 -17.86 -1.48
C PRO A 197 5.49 -18.69 -0.41
N ALA A 198 4.20 -18.92 -0.61
CA ALA A 198 3.41 -19.78 0.25
C ALA A 198 3.75 -21.26 -0.02
N GLN A 199 4.10 -22.00 1.04
CA GLN A 199 4.38 -23.43 0.93
C GLN A 199 3.09 -24.17 0.54
N GLY A 200 3.11 -24.90 -0.57
CA GLY A 200 1.94 -25.61 -1.07
C GLY A 200 0.97 -24.78 -1.92
N ALA A 201 1.30 -23.51 -2.22
CA ALA A 201 0.55 -22.74 -3.22
C ALA A 201 0.70 -23.40 -4.61
N HIS A 202 -0.27 -24.23 -4.97
CA HIS A 202 -0.40 -24.80 -6.30
C HIS A 202 -0.92 -23.74 -7.26
N VAL A 203 -0.24 -23.51 -8.38
CA VAL A 203 -0.89 -22.95 -9.57
C VAL A 203 -0.29 -23.63 -10.81
N PRO A 204 -1.03 -24.57 -11.43
CA PRO A 204 -2.02 -24.17 -12.44
C PRO A 204 -3.34 -24.98 -12.44
N GLY A 205 -4.48 -24.28 -12.49
CA GLY A 205 -5.80 -24.87 -12.78
C GLY A 205 -6.98 -24.12 -12.18
N ASP A 206 -6.93 -23.84 -10.87
CA ASP A 206 -8.18 -23.68 -10.09
C ASP A 206 -8.45 -22.30 -9.46
N GLY A 207 -7.56 -21.31 -9.58
CA GLY A 207 -7.83 -19.96 -9.03
C GLY A 207 -6.60 -19.12 -8.71
N ASP A 208 -6.85 -17.99 -8.04
CA ASP A 208 -5.90 -17.21 -7.24
C ASP A 208 -6.17 -17.53 -5.74
N ASP A 209 -5.16 -17.48 -4.86
CA ASP A 209 -5.35 -17.66 -3.40
C ASP A 209 -5.28 -16.29 -2.71
N MET A 210 -6.44 -15.80 -2.26
CA MET A 210 -6.64 -14.51 -1.61
C MET A 210 -6.75 -14.64 -0.09
N SER A 211 -6.03 -15.58 0.53
CA SER A 211 -6.05 -15.85 1.99
C SER A 211 -5.72 -14.63 2.88
N ILE A 212 -5.01 -13.63 2.36
CA ILE A 212 -4.73 -12.36 3.06
C ILE A 212 -5.97 -11.44 3.09
N GLY A 213 -6.96 -11.70 2.22
CA GLY A 213 -8.18 -10.94 2.06
C GLY A 213 -8.07 -9.84 1.00
N LEU A 214 -9.13 -9.03 0.96
CA LEU A 214 -9.27 -7.86 0.09
C LEU A 214 -9.35 -6.60 0.96
N HIS A 215 -8.97 -5.48 0.40
CA HIS A 215 -9.04 -4.17 1.04
C HIS A 215 -9.33 -3.05 0.04
N LEU A 216 -9.77 -1.92 0.60
CA LEU A 216 -9.82 -0.61 -0.04
C LEU A 216 -8.70 0.23 0.57
N ASP A 217 -7.92 0.91 -0.27
CA ASP A 217 -6.84 1.81 0.16
C ASP A 217 -7.42 3.13 0.70
N VAL A 218 -8.18 3.05 1.78
CA VAL A 218 -8.68 4.20 2.50
C VAL A 218 -7.91 4.27 3.82
N ASN A 219 -7.31 5.43 4.09
CA ASN A 219 -6.39 5.66 5.21
C ASN A 219 -7.10 5.47 6.56
N GLY A 220 -7.25 4.22 7.04
CA GLY A 220 -7.96 3.90 8.29
C GLY A 220 -9.43 4.34 8.31
N GLY A 221 -10.10 4.30 7.15
CA GLY A 221 -11.48 4.80 7.01
C GLY A 221 -11.60 6.30 6.72
N PHE A 222 -10.48 7.03 6.64
CA PHE A 222 -10.45 8.39 6.12
C PHE A 222 -10.26 8.36 4.59
N PRO A 223 -11.27 8.78 3.80
CA PRO A 223 -11.26 8.65 2.34
C PRO A 223 -10.44 9.78 1.70
N HIS A 224 -9.19 9.95 2.10
CA HIS A 224 -8.31 10.96 1.50
C HIS A 224 -7.29 10.37 0.55
N CYS A 225 -6.96 9.08 0.69
CA CYS A 225 -6.17 8.37 -0.31
C CYS A 225 -7.02 8.21 -1.58
N VAL A 226 -6.67 9.00 -2.60
CA VAL A 226 -7.41 9.07 -3.86
C VAL A 226 -6.85 8.09 -4.88
N CYS A 227 -5.53 7.87 -4.86
CA CYS A 227 -4.83 7.11 -5.87
C CYS A 227 -3.69 6.31 -5.26
N SER A 228 -3.61 5.03 -5.63
CA SER A 228 -2.53 4.13 -5.24
C SER A 228 -1.67 3.78 -6.44
N VAL A 229 -0.35 3.76 -6.24
CA VAL A 229 0.62 3.27 -7.22
C VAL A 229 1.39 2.10 -6.65
N ILE A 230 1.21 0.91 -7.23
CA ILE A 230 1.94 -0.31 -6.89
C ILE A 230 3.01 -0.56 -7.95
N LEU A 231 4.27 -0.33 -7.61
CA LEU A 231 5.42 -0.67 -8.44
C LEU A 231 5.90 -2.09 -8.12
N TYR A 232 5.94 -2.96 -9.12
CA TYR A 232 6.46 -4.32 -9.00
C TYR A 232 7.98 -4.32 -9.21
N LEU A 233 8.73 -4.71 -8.18
CA LEU A 233 10.20 -4.63 -8.17
C LEU A 233 10.87 -5.89 -8.73
N ASN A 234 10.13 -6.99 -8.87
CA ASN A 234 10.59 -8.20 -9.53
C ASN A 234 9.45 -8.92 -10.26
N GLU A 235 9.84 -9.85 -11.14
CA GLU A 235 8.93 -10.84 -11.71
C GLU A 235 8.72 -11.98 -10.72
N VAL A 236 7.51 -12.56 -10.76
CA VAL A 236 7.12 -13.70 -9.94
C VAL A 236 6.85 -14.88 -10.86
N GLU A 237 7.33 -16.08 -10.49
CA GLU A 237 7.19 -17.30 -11.32
C GLU A 237 5.72 -17.66 -11.54
N SER A 238 4.90 -17.64 -10.48
CA SER A 238 3.46 -17.90 -10.54
C SER A 238 2.73 -17.31 -9.32
N GLY A 239 1.42 -17.10 -9.44
CA GLY A 239 0.62 -16.41 -8.42
C GLY A 239 0.97 -14.92 -8.32
N GLY A 240 0.85 -14.34 -7.12
CA GLY A 240 1.30 -12.97 -6.84
C GLY A 240 0.52 -11.86 -7.54
N ARG A 241 -0.57 -12.16 -8.25
CA ARG A 241 -1.37 -11.17 -8.99
C ARG A 241 -1.97 -10.13 -8.06
N THR A 242 -2.08 -8.90 -8.53
CA THR A 242 -2.97 -7.92 -7.90
C THR A 242 -4.35 -8.10 -8.52
N VAL A 243 -5.35 -8.45 -7.71
CA VAL A 243 -6.68 -8.87 -8.15
C VAL A 243 -7.71 -7.84 -7.70
N PHE A 244 -8.53 -7.35 -8.63
CA PHE A 244 -9.68 -6.47 -8.39
C PHE A 244 -10.96 -7.21 -8.79
N PRO A 245 -11.58 -7.99 -7.90
CA PRO A 245 -12.74 -8.83 -8.24
C PRO A 245 -13.94 -8.02 -8.73
N CYS A 246 -14.06 -6.76 -8.31
CA CYS A 246 -15.18 -5.88 -8.63
C CYS A 246 -14.95 -5.01 -9.87
N ALA A 247 -13.76 -5.09 -10.49
CA ALA A 247 -13.41 -4.23 -11.61
C ALA A 247 -14.14 -4.62 -12.91
N GLU A 248 -14.51 -3.63 -13.70
CA GLU A 248 -15.03 -3.81 -15.05
C GLU A 248 -13.91 -4.16 -16.02
N THR A 249 -14.12 -5.21 -16.81
CA THR A 249 -13.18 -5.60 -17.87
C THR A 249 -13.87 -5.67 -19.23
N PRO A 250 -13.20 -5.30 -20.35
CA PRO A 250 -13.84 -5.32 -21.67
C PRO A 250 -14.33 -6.70 -22.14
N ASN A 251 -13.79 -7.78 -21.55
CA ASN A 251 -14.13 -9.17 -21.87
C ASN A 251 -15.00 -9.82 -20.78
N ALA A 252 -15.61 -9.00 -19.93
CA ALA A 252 -16.50 -9.43 -18.87
C ALA A 252 -17.68 -10.23 -19.42
N HIS A 253 -17.70 -11.53 -19.13
CA HIS A 253 -18.85 -12.38 -19.37
C HIS A 253 -19.63 -12.54 -18.05
N GLY A 254 -20.71 -11.77 -17.89
CA GLY A 254 -21.87 -12.23 -17.14
C GLY A 254 -22.00 -11.89 -15.66
N GLU A 255 -22.88 -12.67 -15.02
CA GLU A 255 -23.43 -12.55 -13.66
C GLU A 255 -22.36 -12.45 -12.55
N GLU A 256 -21.18 -13.04 -12.76
CA GLU A 256 -20.08 -13.07 -11.79
C GLU A 256 -19.54 -11.67 -11.44
N GLU A 257 -19.26 -10.81 -12.42
CA GLU A 257 -18.77 -9.44 -12.15
C GLU A 257 -19.84 -8.59 -11.46
N ALA A 258 -21.10 -8.75 -11.86
CA ALA A 258 -22.23 -8.06 -11.23
C ALA A 258 -22.39 -8.50 -9.75
N CYS A 259 -22.24 -9.79 -9.47
CA CYS A 259 -22.25 -10.30 -8.09
C CYS A 259 -21.08 -9.75 -7.27
N CYS A 260 -19.85 -9.76 -7.78
CA CYS A 260 -18.70 -9.18 -7.09
C CYS A 260 -18.93 -7.70 -6.76
N ARG A 261 -19.42 -6.93 -7.73
CA ARG A 261 -19.71 -5.50 -7.54
C ARG A 261 -20.78 -5.27 -6.49
N ALA A 262 -21.89 -6.00 -6.55
CA ALA A 262 -22.96 -5.89 -5.56
C ALA A 262 -22.46 -6.22 -4.14
N LEU A 263 -21.62 -7.24 -3.98
CA LEU A 263 -20.98 -7.57 -2.70
C LEU A 263 -20.03 -6.46 -2.23
N GLY A 264 -19.19 -5.95 -3.13
CA GLY A 264 -18.28 -4.84 -2.85
C GLY A 264 -19.03 -3.58 -2.41
N GLU A 265 -20.16 -3.27 -3.05
CA GLU A 265 -21.05 -2.15 -2.71
C GLU A 265 -21.67 -2.32 -1.33
N VAL A 266 -22.19 -3.52 -1.01
CA VAL A 266 -22.73 -3.83 0.32
C VAL A 266 -21.68 -3.62 1.40
N LEU A 267 -20.46 -4.14 1.20
CA LEU A 267 -19.38 -4.02 2.18
C LEU A 267 -18.91 -2.57 2.34
N ALA A 268 -18.66 -1.87 1.23
CA ALA A 268 -18.21 -0.48 1.25
C ALA A 268 -19.29 0.46 1.82
N GLY A 269 -20.56 0.23 1.48
CA GLY A 269 -21.71 0.99 1.99
C GLY A 269 -21.95 0.79 3.50
N ALA A 270 -21.54 -0.36 4.04
CA ALA A 270 -21.50 -0.61 5.47
C ALA A 270 -20.25 -0.05 6.18
N GLY A 271 -19.36 0.63 5.44
CA GLY A 271 -18.13 1.21 5.98
C GLY A 271 -17.00 0.21 6.18
N HIS A 272 -17.10 -1.00 5.63
CA HIS A 272 -16.01 -1.96 5.67
C HIS A 272 -14.95 -1.66 4.60
N THR A 273 -13.68 -1.78 4.99
CA THR A 273 -12.54 -1.43 4.15
C THR A 273 -11.56 -2.60 4.00
N HIS A 274 -11.78 -3.69 4.74
CA HIS A 274 -11.01 -4.93 4.71
C HIS A 274 -11.96 -6.10 4.85
N THR A 275 -11.67 -7.26 4.27
CA THR A 275 -12.49 -8.48 4.43
C THR A 275 -12.03 -9.39 5.56
N SER A 276 -10.84 -9.15 6.11
CA SER A 276 -10.20 -9.98 7.15
C SER A 276 -10.41 -9.47 8.58
N HIS A 277 -11.14 -8.36 8.77
CA HIS A 277 -11.32 -7.72 10.08
C HIS A 277 -12.44 -8.39 10.90
N SER A 278 -12.23 -8.59 12.20
CA SER A 278 -13.20 -9.20 13.12
C SER A 278 -14.56 -8.51 13.12
N ALA A 279 -14.58 -7.17 12.99
CA ALA A 279 -15.80 -6.36 12.85
C ALA A 279 -16.65 -6.71 11.62
N VAL A 280 -16.06 -7.24 10.55
CA VAL A 280 -16.80 -7.75 9.38
C VAL A 280 -17.49 -9.06 9.72
N ALA A 281 -16.84 -9.91 10.52
CA ALA A 281 -17.31 -11.24 10.85
C ALA A 281 -18.63 -11.27 11.64
N GLU A 282 -19.01 -10.18 12.31
CA GLU A 282 -20.21 -10.13 13.15
C GLU A 282 -21.50 -9.84 12.35
N ALA A 283 -21.43 -9.11 11.23
CA ALA A 283 -22.62 -8.68 10.48
C ALA A 283 -22.60 -9.02 8.98
N LEU A 284 -21.45 -8.92 8.31
CA LEU A 284 -21.32 -9.10 6.85
C LEU A 284 -20.24 -10.13 6.47
N GLY A 285 -19.93 -11.04 7.41
CA GLY A 285 -18.87 -12.04 7.25
C GLY A 285 -19.09 -12.98 6.07
N GLU A 286 -20.34 -13.33 5.78
CA GLU A 286 -20.68 -14.19 4.64
C GLU A 286 -20.44 -13.47 3.31
N GLN A 287 -20.85 -12.21 3.19
CA GLN A 287 -20.63 -11.39 2.00
C GLN A 287 -19.14 -11.17 1.74
N ALA A 288 -18.37 -10.89 2.80
CA ALA A 288 -16.92 -10.76 2.71
C ALA A 288 -16.24 -12.08 2.30
N ALA A 289 -16.65 -13.20 2.89
CA ALA A 289 -16.15 -14.52 2.52
C ALA A 289 -16.51 -14.91 1.09
N GLU A 290 -17.72 -14.57 0.63
CA GLU A 290 -18.16 -14.79 -0.74
C GLU A 290 -17.36 -13.94 -1.73
N LEU A 291 -17.13 -12.66 -1.43
CA LEU A 291 -16.32 -11.79 -2.29
C LEU A 291 -14.88 -12.31 -2.42
N VAL A 292 -14.27 -12.75 -1.31
CA VAL A 292 -12.94 -13.39 -1.32
C VAL A 292 -12.96 -14.70 -2.13
N ARG A 293 -14.00 -15.53 -1.98
CA ARG A 293 -14.15 -16.77 -2.75
C ARG A 293 -14.26 -16.51 -4.26
N ARG A 294 -14.98 -15.46 -4.66
CA ARG A 294 -15.06 -15.05 -6.08
C ARG A 294 -13.77 -14.45 -6.59
N ALA A 295 -13.06 -13.70 -5.76
CA ALA A 295 -11.72 -13.20 -6.08
C ALA A 295 -10.72 -14.35 -6.33
N ASN A 296 -10.87 -15.46 -5.60
CA ASN A 296 -10.11 -16.70 -5.88
C ASN A 296 -10.46 -17.31 -7.25
N GLY A 297 -11.68 -17.11 -7.75
CA GLY A 297 -12.06 -17.52 -9.10
C GLY A 297 -11.30 -16.73 -10.18
N ARG A 298 -11.46 -17.10 -11.46
CA ARG A 298 -10.87 -16.37 -12.61
C ARG A 298 -11.90 -15.69 -13.52
N LEU A 299 -13.16 -15.75 -13.13
CA LEU A 299 -14.29 -15.44 -14.01
C LEU A 299 -14.68 -13.96 -14.01
N ALA A 300 -14.24 -13.19 -13.02
CA ALA A 300 -14.62 -11.79 -12.84
C ALA A 300 -13.44 -10.91 -12.46
N GLY A 301 -13.40 -9.69 -12.99
CA GLY A 301 -12.53 -8.62 -12.50
C GLY A 301 -11.15 -8.56 -13.15
N LEU A 302 -10.43 -7.49 -12.81
CA LEU A 302 -9.10 -7.19 -13.33
C LEU A 302 -8.03 -7.98 -12.56
N ARG A 303 -7.07 -8.57 -13.29
CA ARG A 303 -5.91 -9.26 -12.73
C ARG A 303 -4.62 -8.74 -13.35
N VAL A 304 -3.75 -8.20 -12.51
CA VAL A 304 -2.47 -7.65 -12.95
C VAL A 304 -1.34 -8.57 -12.50
N VAL A 305 -0.61 -9.10 -13.48
CA VAL A 305 0.57 -9.94 -13.23
C VAL A 305 1.75 -9.05 -12.89
N PRO A 306 2.49 -9.31 -11.79
CA PRO A 306 3.69 -8.57 -11.46
C PRO A 306 4.73 -8.69 -12.56
N ARG A 307 5.19 -7.54 -13.06
CA ARG A 307 6.29 -7.45 -14.02
C ARG A 307 7.29 -6.45 -13.50
N ARG A 308 8.57 -6.84 -13.41
CA ARG A 308 9.61 -5.97 -12.88
C ARG A 308 9.64 -4.63 -13.62
N GLY A 309 9.66 -3.54 -12.87
CA GLY A 309 9.69 -2.19 -13.41
C GLY A 309 8.32 -1.66 -13.82
N ALA A 310 7.29 -2.50 -13.87
CA ALA A 310 5.95 -2.07 -14.18
C ALA A 310 5.23 -1.52 -12.92
N ALA A 311 4.39 -0.51 -13.12
CA ALA A 311 3.52 0.02 -12.09
C ALA A 311 2.05 -0.16 -12.46
N LEU A 312 1.21 -0.36 -11.44
CA LEU A 312 -0.24 -0.26 -11.53
C LEU A 312 -0.67 0.99 -10.77
N CYS A 313 -1.35 1.91 -11.45
CA CYS A 313 -1.93 3.12 -10.88
C CYS A 313 -3.45 2.96 -10.88
N PHE A 314 -4.12 3.15 -9.75
CA PHE A 314 -5.59 3.08 -9.69
C PHE A 314 -6.18 4.05 -8.69
N PHE A 315 -7.41 4.48 -8.95
CA PHE A 315 -8.17 5.36 -8.09
C PHE A 315 -9.02 4.57 -7.10
N THR A 316 -8.95 4.96 -5.83
CA THR A 316 -9.72 4.36 -4.73
C THR A 316 -11.00 5.14 -4.44
N LEU A 317 -11.08 6.41 -4.84
CA LEU A 317 -12.24 7.26 -4.59
C LEU A 317 -13.03 7.54 -5.88
N ARG A 318 -14.36 7.61 -5.73
CA ARG A 318 -15.26 8.11 -6.77
C ARG A 318 -15.44 9.62 -6.62
N PRO A 319 -15.55 10.37 -7.73
CA PRO A 319 -16.02 11.75 -7.65
C PRO A 319 -17.48 11.77 -7.15
N GLU A 320 -17.85 12.79 -6.39
CA GLU A 320 -19.23 13.01 -5.93
C GLU A 320 -20.17 13.14 -7.15
N GLY A 321 -21.30 12.40 -7.15
CA GLY A 321 -22.26 12.41 -8.26
C GLY A 321 -21.91 11.51 -9.45
N ALA A 322 -20.92 10.60 -9.33
CA ALA A 322 -20.79 9.47 -10.25
C ALA A 322 -22.09 8.66 -10.28
N GLU A 323 -22.47 8.11 -11.45
CA GLU A 323 -23.76 7.44 -11.66
C GLU A 323 -24.10 6.45 -10.53
N GLY A 324 -25.25 6.65 -9.89
CA GLY A 324 -25.76 5.78 -8.81
C GLY A 324 -25.18 6.03 -7.41
N CYS A 325 -24.36 7.06 -7.19
CA CYS A 325 -23.78 7.36 -5.88
C CYS A 325 -24.25 8.71 -5.32
N GLU A 326 -25.01 8.68 -4.23
CA GLU A 326 -25.53 9.88 -3.55
C GLU A 326 -24.49 10.58 -2.67
N SER A 327 -23.29 10.00 -2.47
CA SER A 327 -22.28 10.52 -1.56
C SER A 327 -20.84 10.25 -2.00
N PHE A 328 -19.93 11.12 -1.57
CA PHE A 328 -18.48 10.92 -1.68
C PHE A 328 -18.03 9.67 -0.91
N GLY A 329 -17.18 8.84 -1.51
CA GLY A 329 -16.70 7.63 -0.85
C GLY A 329 -15.78 6.75 -1.69
N PRO A 330 -15.33 5.63 -1.11
CA PRO A 330 -14.55 4.65 -1.83
C PRO A 330 -15.30 4.10 -3.04
N ASP A 331 -14.55 3.78 -4.09
CA ASP A 331 -14.98 3.02 -5.24
C ASP A 331 -14.99 1.53 -4.88
N PRO A 332 -16.14 0.84 -4.79
CA PRO A 332 -16.22 -0.59 -4.55
C PRO A 332 -15.53 -1.38 -5.65
N ALA A 333 -15.39 -0.84 -6.85
CA ALA A 333 -14.62 -1.49 -7.90
C ALA A 333 -13.12 -1.58 -7.53
N SER A 334 -12.63 -0.71 -6.63
CA SER A 334 -11.25 -0.69 -6.16
C SER A 334 -10.94 -1.67 -5.01
N TRP A 335 -11.92 -2.50 -4.60
CA TRP A 335 -11.63 -3.65 -3.74
C TRP A 335 -10.56 -4.51 -4.40
N HIS A 336 -9.43 -4.72 -3.71
CA HIS A 336 -8.32 -5.46 -4.27
C HIS A 336 -7.47 -6.19 -3.23
N GLY A 337 -6.63 -7.09 -3.71
CA GLY A 337 -5.66 -7.79 -2.87
C GLY A 337 -4.53 -8.43 -3.67
N GLY A 338 -3.52 -8.89 -2.96
CA GLY A 338 -2.42 -9.67 -3.54
C GLY A 338 -2.68 -11.16 -3.41
N ALA A 339 -2.79 -11.87 -4.53
CA ALA A 339 -2.85 -13.32 -4.54
C ALA A 339 -1.54 -13.91 -3.99
N ALA A 340 -1.63 -15.08 -3.36
CA ALA A 340 -0.50 -15.80 -2.80
C ALA A 340 0.60 -16.00 -3.86
N VAL A 341 1.84 -15.81 -3.44
CA VAL A 341 3.02 -16.03 -4.29
C VAL A 341 3.32 -17.51 -4.32
N ALA A 342 3.47 -18.07 -5.53
CA ALA A 342 3.89 -19.45 -5.73
C ALA A 342 5.29 -19.50 -6.38
N GLY A 343 5.98 -20.61 -6.20
CA GLY A 343 7.31 -20.83 -6.76
C GLY A 343 8.43 -20.56 -5.75
N ARG A 344 9.61 -20.20 -6.27
CA ARG A 344 10.85 -20.10 -5.47
C ARG A 344 11.22 -18.70 -5.01
N LEU A 345 10.72 -17.67 -5.70
CA LEU A 345 11.05 -16.27 -5.43
C LEU A 345 9.83 -15.56 -4.87
N GLY A 346 10.04 -14.75 -3.82
CA GLY A 346 8.97 -13.90 -3.28
C GLY A 346 8.67 -12.70 -4.18
N LYS A 347 7.63 -11.95 -3.84
CA LYS A 347 7.21 -10.74 -4.55
C LYS A 347 7.61 -9.50 -3.76
N TRP A 348 8.32 -8.58 -4.42
CA TRP A 348 8.65 -7.27 -3.90
C TRP A 348 7.81 -6.19 -4.58
N THR A 349 7.24 -5.30 -3.79
CA THR A 349 6.53 -4.11 -4.27
C THR A 349 6.90 -2.87 -3.49
N LEU A 350 6.91 -1.73 -4.18
CA LEU A 350 6.83 -0.40 -3.57
C LEU A 350 5.43 0.15 -3.81
N GLN A 351 4.74 0.55 -2.75
CA GLN A 351 3.44 1.20 -2.81
C GLN A 351 3.59 2.67 -2.44
N ILE A 352 3.02 3.56 -3.25
CA ILE A 352 2.96 4.99 -2.98
C ILE A 352 1.49 5.39 -3.04
N PHE A 353 1.01 5.96 -1.95
CA PHE A 353 -0.36 6.42 -1.78
C PHE A 353 -0.40 7.92 -1.95
N LYS A 354 -1.27 8.42 -2.82
CA LYS A 354 -1.49 9.84 -3.00
C LYS A 354 -2.79 10.24 -2.34
N GLU A 355 -2.71 11.28 -1.53
CA GLU A 355 -3.88 11.85 -0.88
C GLU A 355 -4.31 13.17 -1.55
N VAL A 356 -5.57 13.55 -1.36
CA VAL A 356 -6.02 14.91 -1.74
C VAL A 356 -5.24 15.94 -0.91
N PRO A 357 -4.61 16.98 -1.47
CA PRO A 357 -3.94 18.00 -0.66
C PRO A 357 -4.91 18.74 0.26
N ILE A 358 -4.47 19.16 1.45
CA ILE A 358 -5.33 19.84 2.43
C ILE A 358 -6.00 21.10 1.88
N SER A 359 -5.33 21.81 0.96
CA SER A 359 -5.88 22.98 0.28
C SER A 359 -7.17 22.70 -0.47
N HIS A 360 -7.33 21.48 -1.02
CA HIS A 360 -8.53 21.07 -1.74
C HIS A 360 -9.58 20.44 -0.81
N ARG A 361 -9.15 19.79 0.29
CA ARG A 361 -10.08 19.28 1.33
C ARG A 361 -10.83 20.43 2.04
N CYS A 362 -10.13 21.53 2.34
CA CYS A 362 -10.72 22.69 3.01
C CYS A 362 -11.76 23.45 2.17
N GLY A 363 -11.80 23.21 0.86
CA GLY A 363 -12.79 23.77 -0.07
C GLY A 363 -14.19 23.16 0.03
N GLY A 364 -14.34 22.08 0.80
CA GLY A 364 -15.58 21.32 0.94
C GLY A 364 -15.74 20.23 -0.13
N PRO A 365 -16.78 19.37 0.02
CA PRO A 365 -16.93 18.16 -0.80
C PRO A 365 -16.94 18.41 -2.31
N ALA A 366 -17.60 19.46 -2.78
CA ALA A 366 -17.66 19.80 -4.20
C ALA A 366 -16.31 20.24 -4.79
N GLU A 367 -15.43 20.88 -4.01
CA GLU A 367 -14.08 21.22 -4.48
C GLU A 367 -13.20 19.97 -4.54
N GLU A 368 -13.25 19.15 -3.50
CA GLU A 368 -12.53 17.87 -3.44
C GLU A 368 -12.95 16.94 -4.58
N ALA A 369 -14.25 16.82 -4.86
CA ALA A 369 -14.78 16.04 -5.97
C ALA A 369 -14.30 16.55 -7.34
N ARG A 370 -14.35 17.87 -7.59
CA ARG A 370 -13.83 18.46 -8.84
C ARG A 370 -12.33 18.23 -9.00
N TYR A 371 -11.58 18.33 -7.90
CA TYR A 371 -10.15 18.05 -7.92
C TYR A 371 -9.92 16.59 -8.32
N ILE A 372 -10.56 15.63 -7.65
CA ILE A 372 -10.44 14.20 -7.95
C ILE A 372 -10.83 13.89 -9.39
N GLU A 373 -11.94 14.45 -9.88
CA GLU A 373 -12.37 14.26 -11.26
C GLU A 373 -11.33 14.78 -12.26
N SER A 374 -10.71 15.94 -11.99
CA SER A 374 -9.64 16.45 -12.84
C SER A 374 -8.41 15.52 -12.91
N LEU A 375 -8.10 14.83 -11.80
CA LEU A 375 -7.01 13.85 -11.76
C LEU A 375 -7.36 12.58 -12.54
N ARG A 376 -8.60 12.11 -12.43
CA ARG A 376 -9.12 10.96 -13.18
C ARG A 376 -9.08 11.22 -14.68
N GLN A 377 -9.57 12.38 -15.12
CA GLN A 377 -9.52 12.79 -16.52
C GLN A 377 -8.10 12.86 -17.05
N ARG A 378 -7.15 13.38 -16.26
CA ARG A 378 -5.73 13.39 -16.64
C ARG A 378 -5.19 11.98 -16.89
N LEU A 379 -5.48 11.02 -16.00
CA LEU A 379 -5.02 9.64 -16.18
C LEU A 379 -5.68 8.98 -17.39
N LEU A 380 -6.98 9.19 -17.61
CA LEU A 380 -7.69 8.71 -18.79
C LEU A 380 -7.08 9.25 -20.09
N GLN A 381 -6.79 10.55 -20.16
CA GLN A 381 -6.13 11.18 -21.32
C GLN A 381 -4.75 10.58 -21.55
N ALA A 382 -3.95 10.41 -20.49
CA ALA A 382 -2.62 9.80 -20.57
C ALA A 382 -2.66 8.35 -21.04
N ALA A 383 -3.68 7.58 -20.65
CA ALA A 383 -3.80 6.15 -20.98
C ALA A 383 -4.45 5.87 -22.34
N THR A 384 -5.29 6.78 -22.85
CA THR A 384 -5.97 6.63 -24.15
C THR A 384 -5.25 7.32 -25.30
N GLY A 385 -4.23 8.13 -25.00
CA GLY A 385 -3.54 8.94 -26.01
C GLY A 385 -4.41 10.06 -26.59
N MET A 386 -5.59 10.29 -26.03
CA MET A 386 -6.49 11.38 -26.41
C MET A 386 -6.13 12.63 -25.60
N GLY A 387 -5.23 13.46 -26.14
CA GLY A 387 -4.91 14.76 -25.57
C GLY A 387 -3.99 15.59 -26.45
N THR A 388 -4.59 16.53 -27.19
CA THR A 388 -3.93 17.71 -27.75
C THR A 388 -3.36 18.57 -26.61
N ILE A 389 -2.12 19.01 -26.82
CA ILE A 389 -1.46 20.06 -26.03
C ILE A 389 -2.21 21.36 -26.28
N ASP A 390 -2.71 22.00 -25.22
CA ASP A 390 -2.90 23.45 -25.15
C ASP A 390 -2.17 23.99 -23.91
#